data_AF-A0A7W9QAP7-F1
#
_entry.id   AF-A0A7W9QAP7-F1
#
_cell.length_a   1.000
_cell.length_b   1.000
_cell.length_c   1.000
_cell.angle_alpha   90.00
_cell.angle_beta   90.00
_cell.angle_gamma   90.00
#
_symmetry.space_group_name_H-M   'P 1'
#
loop_
_entity.id
_entity.type
_entity.pdbx_description
1 polymer ?
#
loop_
_entity_poly.entity_id
_entity_poly.type
_entity_poly.pdbx_seq_one_letter_code
_entity_poly.pdbx_strand_id
1 'polypeptide(L)'
;MTRLRGSHRRTRANVEKALSLNIPLRDGVVSLREDRRVQEAARDLTALGVGMGGGDRTRAFGRASKGAAPTISDLCGHCAHEKCAIGPTGDVWPCVLGRSLNIGNVQNSPLSEIWGGDRMAEVLASITAEHGEGAQACTPQFLPMCGPCDPCVPSVGHCDPREADSAATIGSPA
;
A
#
# COMPACT_ATOMS: atom_id res chain seq x y z
N MET A 1 6.65 7.44 -15.60
CA MET A 1 8.11 7.13 -15.63
C MET A 1 8.86 8.14 -14.79
N THR A 2 9.86 7.71 -14.04
CA THR A 2 10.65 8.55 -13.12
C THR A 2 11.42 9.69 -13.81
N ARG A 3 11.48 9.73 -15.15
CA ARG A 3 12.24 10.68 -15.99
C ARG A 3 13.76 10.73 -15.71
N LEU A 4 14.23 9.99 -14.71
CA LEU A 4 15.64 9.83 -14.35
C LEU A 4 16.30 8.80 -15.28
N ARG A 5 17.24 9.27 -16.11
CA ARG A 5 18.06 8.43 -16.99
C ARG A 5 18.80 7.38 -16.14
N GLY A 6 18.81 6.13 -16.62
CA GLY A 6 19.50 5.02 -15.95
C GLY A 6 18.84 4.50 -14.66
N SER A 7 17.65 5.00 -14.28
CA SER A 7 16.94 4.51 -13.09
C SER A 7 16.71 3.00 -13.10
N HIS A 8 16.25 2.44 -14.23
CA HIS A 8 16.08 0.98 -14.38
C HIS A 8 17.39 0.21 -14.15
N ARG A 9 18.49 0.63 -14.81
CA ARG A 9 19.81 -0.01 -14.66
C ARG A 9 20.28 0.02 -13.21
N ARG A 10 20.10 1.15 -12.51
CA ARG A 10 20.45 1.30 -11.10
C ARG A 10 19.59 0.41 -10.19
N THR A 11 18.28 0.35 -10.43
CA THR A 11 17.38 -0.54 -9.68
C THR A 11 17.82 -1.99 -9.84
N ARG A 12 18.11 -2.43 -11.08
CA ARG A 12 18.60 -3.78 -11.35
C ARG A 12 19.91 -4.09 -10.62
N ALA A 13 20.90 -3.20 -10.71
CA ALA A 13 22.19 -3.39 -10.03
C ALA A 13 22.02 -3.50 -8.50
N ASN A 14 21.08 -2.75 -7.91
CA ASN A 14 20.77 -2.85 -6.47
C ASN A 14 20.11 -4.19 -6.11
N VAL A 15 19.21 -4.70 -6.96
CA VAL A 15 18.59 -6.03 -6.79
C VAL A 15 19.67 -7.11 -6.82
N GLU A 16 20.51 -7.13 -7.87
CA GLU A 16 21.63 -8.06 -8.00
C GLU A 16 22.56 -7.99 -6.78
N LYS A 17 22.88 -6.77 -6.30
CA LYS A 17 23.72 -6.59 -5.11
C LYS A 17 23.06 -7.16 -3.85
N ALA A 18 21.77 -6.92 -3.62
CA ALA A 18 21.07 -7.44 -2.45
C ALA A 18 21.00 -8.98 -2.47
N LEU A 19 20.74 -9.58 -3.63
CA LEU A 19 20.77 -11.02 -3.82
C LEU A 19 22.17 -11.61 -3.57
N SER A 20 23.24 -10.96 -4.05
CA SER A 20 24.63 -11.37 -3.77
C SER A 20 24.98 -11.34 -2.28
N LEU A 21 24.22 -10.59 -1.47
CA LEU A 21 24.37 -10.50 -0.02
C LEU A 21 23.40 -11.43 0.73
N ASN A 22 22.69 -12.32 0.03
CA ASN A 22 21.65 -13.19 0.58
C ASN A 22 20.53 -12.43 1.30
N ILE A 23 20.24 -11.19 0.88
CA ILE A 23 19.11 -10.42 1.41
C ILE A 23 17.85 -10.90 0.69
N PRO A 24 16.83 -11.43 1.41
CA PRO A 24 15.59 -11.83 0.78
C PRO A 24 14.87 -10.62 0.19
N LEU A 25 14.55 -10.70 -1.09
CA LEU A 25 13.82 -9.67 -1.80
C LEU A 25 12.41 -10.14 -2.14
N ARG A 26 11.48 -9.17 -2.11
CA ARG A 26 10.13 -9.30 -2.63
C ARG A 26 9.96 -8.27 -3.73
N ASP A 27 9.31 -8.63 -4.83
CA ASP A 27 8.94 -7.65 -5.84
C ASP A 27 7.48 -7.20 -5.74
N GLY A 28 7.21 -6.13 -6.48
CA GLY A 28 5.88 -5.58 -6.65
C GLY A 28 5.92 -4.71 -7.89
N VAL A 29 5.11 -5.06 -8.89
CA VAL A 29 5.10 -4.33 -10.16
C VAL A 29 3.78 -3.57 -10.27
N VAL A 30 3.87 -2.24 -10.20
CA VAL A 30 2.71 -1.35 -10.33
C VAL A 30 2.45 -1.07 -11.81
N SER A 31 1.25 -1.40 -12.28
CA SER A 31 0.82 -0.98 -13.60
C SER A 31 0.38 0.49 -13.62
N LEU A 32 0.85 1.22 -14.62
CA LEU A 32 0.59 2.65 -14.79
C LEU A 32 -0.36 2.95 -15.96
N ARG A 33 -0.48 2.06 -16.95
CA ARG A 33 -1.29 2.16 -18.19
C ARG A 33 -1.48 0.74 -18.79
N GLU A 34 -2.51 0.54 -19.60
CA GLU A 34 -2.83 -0.74 -20.28
C GLU A 34 -1.67 -1.31 -21.12
N ASP A 35 -0.82 -0.45 -21.70
CA ASP A 35 0.12 -0.85 -22.78
C ASP A 35 1.57 -1.06 -22.35
N ARG A 36 1.86 -1.48 -21.11
CA ARG A 36 3.25 -1.63 -20.67
C ARG A 36 3.60 -3.03 -20.22
N ARG A 37 4.90 -3.29 -20.41
CA ARG A 37 5.68 -4.52 -20.26
C ARG A 37 5.72 -5.05 -18.82
N VAL A 38 4.61 -5.01 -18.09
CA VAL A 38 4.57 -5.37 -16.67
C VAL A 38 4.85 -6.86 -16.50
N GLN A 39 4.35 -7.70 -17.41
CA GLN A 39 4.71 -9.11 -17.51
C GLN A 39 6.20 -9.33 -17.78
N GLU A 40 6.82 -8.46 -18.57
CA GLU A 40 8.26 -8.57 -18.84
C GLU A 40 9.10 -8.09 -17.65
N ALA A 41 8.62 -7.09 -16.91
CA ALA A 41 9.25 -6.65 -15.66
C ALA A 41 9.17 -7.74 -14.58
N ALA A 42 8.02 -8.40 -14.44
CA ALA A 42 7.87 -9.55 -13.55
C ALA A 42 8.82 -10.69 -13.95
N ARG A 43 8.85 -11.06 -15.24
CA ARG A 43 9.80 -12.06 -15.76
C ARG A 43 11.26 -11.69 -15.52
N ASP A 44 11.62 -10.41 -15.67
CA ASP A 44 12.98 -9.92 -15.43
C ASP A 44 13.39 -10.09 -13.96
N LEU A 45 12.47 -9.79 -13.02
CA LEU A 45 12.71 -9.95 -11.58
C LEU A 45 12.77 -11.42 -11.17
N THR A 46 11.90 -12.27 -11.72
CA THR A 46 11.96 -13.73 -11.53
C THR A 46 13.29 -14.30 -12.06
N ALA A 47 13.74 -13.86 -13.24
CA ALA A 47 15.00 -14.31 -13.83
C ALA A 47 16.24 -13.88 -13.02
N LEU A 48 16.13 -12.79 -12.23
CA LEU A 48 17.17 -12.39 -11.28
C LEU A 48 17.19 -13.25 -10.01
N GLY A 49 16.14 -14.03 -9.73
CA GLY A 49 16.01 -14.82 -8.51
C GLY A 49 15.24 -14.13 -7.40
N VAL A 50 14.48 -13.07 -7.70
CA VAL A 50 13.54 -12.48 -6.75
C VAL A 50 12.28 -13.36 -6.71
N GLY A 51 11.83 -13.72 -5.50
CA GLY A 51 10.60 -14.50 -5.32
C GLY A 51 9.37 -13.76 -5.87
N MET A 52 8.37 -14.50 -6.36
CA MET A 52 7.17 -13.92 -6.95
C MET A 52 6.40 -13.06 -5.93
N GLY A 53 6.33 -11.79 -6.22
CA GLY A 53 5.46 -10.79 -5.63
C GLY A 53 4.35 -10.42 -6.60
N GLY A 54 3.23 -9.99 -6.02
CA GLY A 54 2.03 -9.67 -6.79
C GLY A 54 2.16 -8.39 -7.61
N GLY A 55 1.22 -8.21 -8.53
CA GLY A 55 1.02 -6.93 -9.19
C GLY A 55 0.26 -5.94 -8.32
N ASP A 56 0.37 -4.68 -8.68
CA ASP A 56 -0.45 -3.62 -8.11
C ASP A 56 -0.88 -2.65 -9.22
N ARG A 57 -1.82 -1.77 -8.91
CA ARG A 57 -2.36 -0.78 -9.83
C ARG A 57 -2.24 0.63 -9.27
N THR A 58 -2.39 1.61 -10.13
CA THR A 58 -2.31 3.00 -9.70
C THR A 58 -3.60 3.37 -8.97
N ARG A 59 -3.50 3.71 -7.68
CA ARG A 59 -4.62 4.21 -6.87
C ARG A 59 -4.79 5.72 -7.09
N ALA A 60 -6.01 6.24 -6.98
CA ALA A 60 -6.36 7.65 -7.19
C ALA A 60 -5.91 8.59 -6.05
N PHE A 61 -4.71 8.39 -5.50
CA PHE A 61 -4.18 9.09 -4.33
C PHE A 61 -2.87 9.82 -4.63
N GLY A 62 -2.58 10.88 -3.88
CA GLY A 62 -1.35 11.66 -4.01
C GLY A 62 -1.18 12.22 -5.41
N ARG A 63 0.00 12.02 -6.04
CA ARG A 63 0.24 12.53 -7.40
C ARG A 63 -0.69 11.91 -8.46
N ALA A 64 -1.21 10.71 -8.22
CA ALA A 64 -2.11 10.05 -9.15
C ALA A 64 -3.53 10.61 -9.11
N SER A 65 -3.92 11.34 -8.05
CA SER A 65 -5.23 12.00 -7.95
C SER A 65 -5.35 13.24 -8.85
N LYS A 66 -4.26 13.65 -9.53
CA LYS A 66 -4.19 14.87 -10.37
C LYS A 66 -4.64 16.14 -9.62
N GLY A 67 -4.45 16.18 -8.30
CA GLY A 67 -4.82 17.31 -7.45
C GLY A 67 -6.18 17.18 -6.77
N ALA A 68 -6.96 16.14 -7.05
CA ALA A 68 -8.18 15.86 -6.30
C ALA A 68 -7.82 15.48 -4.84
N ALA A 69 -8.55 16.06 -3.89
CA ALA A 69 -8.45 15.68 -2.48
C ALA A 69 -9.21 14.37 -2.26
N PRO A 70 -8.57 13.34 -1.67
CA PRO A 70 -9.26 12.08 -1.38
C PRO A 70 -10.29 12.28 -0.28
N THR A 71 -11.43 11.64 -0.46
CA THR A 71 -12.52 11.59 0.51
C THR A 71 -12.57 10.22 1.19
N ILE A 72 -13.41 10.07 2.20
CA ILE A 72 -13.59 8.78 2.88
C ILE A 72 -14.10 7.72 1.89
N SER A 73 -14.97 8.07 0.94
CA SER A 73 -15.51 7.13 -0.06
C SER A 73 -14.47 6.58 -1.03
N ASP A 74 -13.32 7.24 -1.17
CA ASP A 74 -12.21 6.76 -2.00
C ASP A 74 -11.34 5.71 -1.28
N LEU A 75 -11.48 5.58 0.05
CA LEU A 75 -10.78 4.60 0.88
C LEU A 75 -11.37 3.20 0.71
N CYS A 76 -10.69 2.19 1.24
CA CYS A 76 -11.12 0.78 1.15
C CYS A 76 -11.92 0.28 2.36
N GLY A 77 -12.41 1.15 3.25
CA GLY A 77 -13.07 0.76 4.50
C GLY A 77 -12.16 0.20 5.61
N HIS A 78 -10.96 -0.30 5.27
CA HIS A 78 -10.04 -0.92 6.24
C HIS A 78 -9.01 0.03 6.87
N CYS A 79 -9.18 1.34 6.65
CA CYS A 79 -8.43 2.33 7.40
C CYS A 79 -8.90 2.26 8.87
N ALA A 80 -8.01 2.53 9.82
CA ALA A 80 -8.29 2.47 11.25
C ALA A 80 -8.44 1.07 11.86
N HIS A 81 -8.26 0.00 11.09
CA HIS A 81 -8.18 -1.38 11.60
C HIS A 81 -6.73 -1.79 11.86
N GLU A 82 -6.36 -1.90 13.13
CA GLU A 82 -5.10 -2.49 13.67
C GLU A 82 -3.76 -1.91 13.16
N LYS A 83 -3.79 -0.82 12.39
CA LYS A 83 -2.59 -0.16 11.85
C LYS A 83 -2.77 1.35 11.80
N CYS A 84 -1.68 2.06 12.05
CA CYS A 84 -1.57 3.49 11.77
C CYS A 84 -0.35 3.75 10.88
N ALA A 85 -0.31 4.93 10.29
CA ALA A 85 0.86 5.46 9.61
C ALA A 85 1.36 6.68 10.37
N ILE A 86 2.68 6.78 10.55
CA ILE A 86 3.34 7.92 11.18
C ILE A 86 4.14 8.66 10.11
N GLY A 87 3.88 9.94 9.96
CA GLY A 87 4.58 10.84 9.05
C GLY A 87 5.97 11.24 9.55
N PRO A 88 6.80 11.82 8.67
CA PRO A 88 8.13 12.31 9.05
C PRO A 88 8.08 13.48 10.06
N THR A 89 6.93 14.14 10.19
CA THR A 89 6.62 15.21 11.16
C THR A 89 5.97 14.68 12.44
N GLY A 90 5.83 13.36 12.59
CA GLY A 90 5.17 12.73 13.74
C GLY A 90 3.64 12.66 13.64
N ASP A 91 3.02 13.25 12.61
CA ASP A 91 1.57 13.16 12.40
C ASP A 91 1.14 11.71 12.21
N VAL A 92 0.05 11.32 12.87
CA VAL A 92 -0.48 9.96 12.86
C VAL A 92 -1.78 9.93 12.05
N TRP A 93 -1.91 8.91 11.22
CA TRP A 93 -3.07 8.66 10.37
C TRP A 93 -3.56 7.21 10.53
N PRO A 94 -4.85 6.93 10.29
CA PRO A 94 -5.43 5.59 10.38
C PRO A 94 -4.93 4.62 9.29
N CYS A 95 -4.25 5.13 8.25
CA CYS A 95 -3.64 4.38 7.16
C CYS A 95 -2.75 5.32 6.31
N VAL A 96 -1.79 4.79 5.56
CA VAL A 96 -0.94 5.58 4.63
C VAL A 96 -1.73 6.29 3.52
N LEU A 97 -2.94 5.82 3.21
CA LEU A 97 -3.85 6.43 2.24
C LEU A 97 -4.84 7.41 2.88
N GLY A 98 -5.08 7.31 4.18
CA GLY A 98 -5.96 8.17 4.96
C GLY A 98 -5.26 9.40 5.53
N ARG A 99 -4.28 9.98 4.82
CA ARG A 99 -3.46 11.09 5.34
C ARG A 99 -4.23 12.37 5.67
N SER A 100 -5.42 12.54 5.08
CA SER A 100 -6.34 13.63 5.42
C SER A 100 -7.00 13.44 6.79
N LEU A 101 -6.98 12.22 7.34
CA LEU A 101 -7.60 11.85 8.61
C LEU A 101 -6.52 11.87 9.72
N ASN A 102 -6.04 13.06 10.10
CA ASN A 102 -5.09 13.18 11.20
C ASN A 102 -5.77 12.79 12.54
N ILE A 103 -5.15 11.84 13.25
CA ILE A 103 -5.62 11.34 14.55
C ILE A 103 -4.76 11.80 15.73
N GLY A 104 -3.61 12.44 15.49
CA GLY A 104 -2.72 12.94 16.53
C GLY A 104 -1.29 13.13 16.03
N ASN A 105 -0.37 13.43 16.95
CA ASN A 105 1.06 13.54 16.65
C ASN A 105 1.89 12.94 17.79
N VAL A 106 2.79 11.99 17.47
CA VAL A 106 3.61 11.26 18.46
C VAL A 106 4.63 12.13 19.20
N GLN A 107 4.88 13.36 18.72
CA GLN A 107 5.72 14.32 19.44
C GLN A 107 4.97 14.97 20.61
N ASN A 108 3.64 14.94 20.60
CA ASN A 108 2.79 15.61 21.59
C ASN A 108 2.15 14.63 22.58
N SER A 109 1.85 13.39 22.14
CA SER A 109 1.16 12.39 22.94
C SER A 109 1.71 10.98 22.66
N PRO A 110 1.70 10.08 23.65
CA PRO A 110 2.00 8.67 23.44
C PRO A 110 1.11 8.05 22.36
N LEU A 111 1.66 7.16 21.54
CA LEU A 111 0.91 6.49 20.47
C LEU A 111 -0.31 5.73 20.99
N SER A 112 -0.21 5.16 22.20
CA SER A 112 -1.33 4.47 22.85
C SER A 112 -2.51 5.40 23.13
N GLU A 113 -2.27 6.65 23.51
CA GLU A 113 -3.31 7.65 23.75
C GLU A 113 -3.90 8.16 22.44
N ILE A 114 -3.07 8.34 21.42
CA ILE A 114 -3.53 8.72 20.08
C ILE A 114 -4.44 7.64 19.48
N TRP A 115 -4.01 6.39 19.57
CA TRP A 115 -4.75 5.25 19.01
C TRP A 115 -5.99 4.89 19.83
N GLY A 116 -5.94 5.03 21.15
CA GLY A 116 -7.08 4.80 22.04
C GLY A 116 -7.99 6.01 22.25
N GLY A 117 -7.68 7.14 21.60
CA GLY A 117 -8.35 8.41 21.84
C GLY A 117 -9.61 8.64 21.01
N ASP A 118 -10.41 9.62 21.43
CA ASP A 118 -11.70 9.97 20.81
C ASP A 118 -11.57 10.25 19.31
N ARG A 119 -10.50 10.92 18.90
CA ARG A 119 -10.28 11.25 17.50
C ARG A 119 -10.17 10.02 16.60
N MET A 120 -9.55 8.96 17.10
CA MET A 120 -9.45 7.70 16.39
C MET A 120 -10.82 7.02 16.28
N ALA A 121 -11.62 7.06 17.35
CA ALA A 121 -12.98 6.53 17.36
C ALA A 121 -13.91 7.28 16.38
N GLU A 122 -13.83 8.62 16.33
CA GLU A 122 -14.56 9.45 15.37
C GLU A 122 -14.23 9.09 13.91
N VAL A 123 -12.94 8.93 13.62
CA VAL A 123 -12.46 8.57 12.29
C VAL A 123 -12.93 7.18 11.89
N LEU A 124 -12.84 6.20 12.79
CA LEU A 124 -13.34 4.86 12.57
C LEU A 124 -14.85 4.89 12.29
N ALA A 125 -15.64 5.58 13.11
CA ALA A 125 -17.08 5.71 12.91
C ALA A 125 -17.42 6.34 11.55
N SER A 126 -16.66 7.35 11.11
CA SER A 126 -16.86 8.00 9.81
C SER A 126 -16.56 7.06 8.64
N ILE A 127 -15.52 6.23 8.75
CA ILE A 127 -15.17 5.22 7.75
C ILE A 127 -16.25 4.13 7.71
N THR A 128 -16.69 3.67 8.88
CA THR A 128 -17.74 2.65 9.01
C THR A 128 -19.09 3.14 8.45
N ALA A 129 -19.43 4.41 8.63
CA ALA A 129 -20.65 4.97 8.07
C ALA A 129 -20.66 4.95 6.53
N GLU A 130 -19.50 5.13 5.89
CA GLU A 130 -19.37 5.15 4.43
C GLU A 130 -19.23 3.75 3.82
N HIS A 131 -18.44 2.87 4.45
CA HIS A 131 -18.05 1.57 3.89
C HIS A 131 -18.71 0.37 4.58
N GLY A 132 -19.54 0.59 5.60
CA GLY A 132 -20.05 -0.45 6.48
C GLY A 132 -19.01 -0.90 7.52
N GLU A 133 -19.32 -1.92 8.31
CA GLU A 133 -18.47 -2.40 9.41
C GLU A 133 -17.11 -2.98 8.98
N GLY A 134 -16.83 -3.03 7.67
CA GLY A 134 -15.61 -3.61 7.12
C GLY A 134 -15.48 -5.10 7.48
N ALA A 135 -14.31 -5.69 7.22
CA ALA A 135 -14.01 -6.99 7.80
C ALA A 135 -13.77 -6.84 9.31
N GLN A 136 -14.64 -7.48 10.10
CA GLN A 136 -14.63 -7.37 11.56
C GLN A 136 -13.44 -8.06 12.25
N ALA A 137 -12.59 -8.80 11.54
CA ALA A 137 -11.51 -9.56 12.16
C ALA A 137 -10.33 -9.83 11.23
N CYS A 138 -9.16 -9.98 11.86
CA CYS A 138 -8.00 -10.68 11.35
C CYS A 138 -8.31 -12.17 11.17
N THR A 139 -8.94 -12.54 10.05
CA THR A 139 -8.72 -13.89 9.51
C THR A 139 -7.25 -13.99 9.07
N PRO A 140 -6.62 -15.18 8.96
CA PRO A 140 -5.23 -15.32 8.50
C PRO A 140 -4.93 -14.69 7.13
N GLN A 141 -5.97 -14.27 6.41
CA GLN A 141 -5.93 -13.55 5.13
C GLN A 141 -5.99 -12.02 5.26
N PHE A 142 -6.26 -11.51 6.46
CA PHE A 142 -6.60 -10.14 6.75
C PHE A 142 -5.49 -9.50 7.57
N LEU A 143 -4.47 -8.99 6.88
CA LEU A 143 -3.76 -7.72 7.14
C LEU A 143 -2.46 -7.69 6.31
N PRO A 144 -1.90 -6.49 6.04
CA PRO A 144 -0.47 -6.30 5.83
C PRO A 144 0.32 -6.46 7.16
N MET A 145 -0.06 -7.43 7.99
CA MET A 145 0.73 -7.91 9.12
C MET A 145 1.72 -8.92 8.56
N CYS A 146 2.90 -8.41 8.17
CA CYS A 146 4.04 -9.25 7.86
C CYS A 146 4.53 -9.99 9.13
N GLY A 147 3.85 -11.06 9.53
CA GLY A 147 4.56 -12.33 9.75
C GLY A 147 4.93 -12.93 8.38
N PRO A 148 5.71 -14.02 8.29
CA PRO A 148 6.07 -14.63 7.00
C PRO A 148 4.83 -15.30 6.38
N CYS A 149 3.93 -14.51 5.82
CA CYS A 149 2.94 -14.98 4.86
C CYS A 149 3.61 -15.04 3.50
N ASP A 150 3.64 -16.24 2.92
CA ASP A 150 4.24 -16.51 1.62
C ASP A 150 3.16 -17.10 0.69
N PRO A 151 2.74 -16.40 -0.39
CA PRO A 151 3.21 -15.07 -0.84
C PRO A 151 2.44 -13.88 -0.25
N CYS A 152 3.16 -12.89 0.29
CA CYS A 152 2.61 -11.58 0.68
C CYS A 152 2.62 -10.64 -0.54
N VAL A 153 1.48 -10.53 -1.24
CA VAL A 153 1.36 -9.69 -2.43
C VAL A 153 1.07 -8.21 -2.09
N PRO A 154 1.59 -7.23 -2.85
CA PRO A 154 1.38 -5.79 -2.58
C PRO A 154 -0.08 -5.34 -2.61
N SER A 155 -0.92 -6.03 -3.37
CA SER A 155 -2.37 -5.87 -3.37
C SER A 155 -3.04 -7.19 -3.05
N VAL A 156 -3.75 -7.24 -1.93
CA VAL A 156 -4.77 -8.26 -1.66
C VAL A 156 -6.11 -7.57 -1.87
N GLY A 157 -7.12 -8.25 -2.43
CA GLY A 157 -8.45 -7.67 -2.71
C GLY A 157 -9.15 -7.00 -1.49
N HIS A 158 -8.60 -7.18 -0.29
CA HIS A 158 -9.04 -6.57 0.95
C HIS A 158 -8.53 -5.12 1.16
N CYS A 159 -7.38 -4.72 0.62
CA CYS A 159 -6.91 -3.34 0.66
C CYS A 159 -6.98 -2.73 -0.74
N ASP A 160 -8.21 -2.57 -1.22
CA ASP A 160 -8.49 -2.20 -2.59
C ASP A 160 -9.21 -0.83 -2.71
N PRO A 161 -8.51 0.27 -2.43
CA PRO A 161 -9.05 1.63 -2.52
C PRO A 161 -9.20 2.05 -3.98
N ARG A 162 -9.87 3.19 -4.20
CA ARG A 162 -10.22 3.66 -5.55
C ARG A 162 -9.01 3.68 -6.50
N GLU A 163 -9.19 3.04 -7.66
CA GLU A 163 -8.24 3.04 -8.76
C GLU A 163 -8.22 4.39 -9.48
N ALA A 164 -7.05 4.82 -9.93
CA ALA A 164 -6.92 5.93 -10.88
C ALA A 164 -7.15 5.37 -12.29
N ASP A 165 -7.82 6.09 -13.20
CA ASP A 165 -8.21 5.70 -14.58
C ASP A 165 -7.17 4.93 -15.44
N SER A 166 -6.71 3.75 -15.03
CA SER A 166 -5.59 3.01 -15.62
C SER A 166 -5.79 1.50 -15.41
N ALA A 167 -6.43 0.85 -16.38
CA ALA A 167 -7.08 -0.46 -16.22
C ALA A 167 -6.16 -1.70 -16.29
N ALA A 168 -5.06 -1.76 -15.56
CA ALA A 168 -4.22 -2.97 -15.58
C ALA A 168 -3.90 -3.48 -14.17
N THR A 169 -4.68 -4.45 -13.71
CA THR A 169 -4.34 -5.27 -12.55
C THR A 169 -3.52 -6.48 -13.00
N ILE A 170 -2.46 -6.84 -12.27
CA ILE A 170 -1.77 -8.12 -12.45
C ILE A 170 -1.99 -8.97 -11.22
N GLY A 171 -2.71 -10.07 -11.45
CA GLY A 171 -2.88 -11.16 -10.51
C GLY A 171 -4.13 -11.06 -9.64
N SER A 172 -5.25 -11.57 -10.14
CA SER A 172 -5.87 -12.70 -9.43
C SER A 172 -5.49 -13.95 -10.22
N PRO A 173 -4.97 -15.03 -9.60
CA PRO A 173 -5.00 -16.32 -10.26
C PRO A 173 -6.48 -16.72 -10.46
N ALA A 174 -6.75 -17.39 -11.58
CA ALA A 174 -7.94 -18.23 -11.74
C ALA A 174 -7.79 -19.48 -10.86
#